data_AF-A0A1F9DP66-F1
#
_entry.id   AF-A0A1F9DP66-F1
#
_cell.length_a   1.000
_cell.length_b   1.000
_cell.length_c   1.000
_cell.angle_alpha   90.00
_cell.angle_beta   90.00
_cell.angle_gamma   90.00
#
_symmetry.space_group_name_H-M   'P 1'
#
loop_
_entity.id
_entity.type
_entity.pdbx_description
1 polymer ?
#
loop_
_entity_poly.entity_id
_entity_poly.type
_entity_poly.pdbx_seq_one_letter_code
_entity_poly.pdbx_strand_id
1 'polypeptide(L)'
;MIMDNKPIQIGIGLHTGKAILGNLGSKTKMEYTAIGDTINTAARLQELTKQFREFPLIMSRDVRDGIDPGHTRHKGISNLGLRMIRGKRDTLEIFGFNNPEDYPSFDLREYYDGGLVPMQIISGV
;
A
#
# COMPACT_ATOMS: atom_id res chain seq x y z
N MET A 1 8.01 -7.14 27.60
CA MET A 1 9.08 -6.48 26.84
C MET A 1 8.40 -5.65 25.76
N ILE A 2 8.01 -4.42 26.08
CA ILE A 2 7.44 -3.50 25.09
C ILE A 2 8.63 -2.93 24.33
N MET A 3 8.69 -3.26 23.03
CA MET A 3 9.74 -2.82 22.11
C MET A 3 9.70 -1.29 21.99
N ASP A 4 10.86 -0.66 21.77
CA ASP A 4 11.07 0.76 21.50
C ASP A 4 9.85 1.40 20.83
N ASN A 5 9.40 2.53 21.36
CA ASN A 5 8.21 3.34 21.02
C ASN A 5 8.18 3.88 19.55
N LYS A 6 8.63 3.07 18.61
CA LYS A 6 8.68 3.29 17.17
C LYS A 6 7.27 3.15 16.59
N PRO A 7 6.81 4.13 15.79
CA PRO A 7 5.51 4.06 15.15
C PRO A 7 5.43 2.86 14.21
N ILE A 8 4.28 2.20 14.18
CA ILE A 8 3.99 1.13 13.23
C ILE A 8 3.94 1.74 11.82
N GLN A 9 4.75 1.20 10.92
CA GLN A 9 4.72 1.56 9.51
C GLN A 9 3.81 0.60 8.74
N ILE A 10 2.91 1.15 7.93
CA ILE A 10 1.95 0.40 7.11
C ILE A 10 2.22 0.69 5.64
N GLY A 11 2.35 -0.37 4.85
CA GLY A 11 2.39 -0.30 3.39
C GLY A 11 1.07 -0.74 2.78
N ILE A 12 0.59 -0.01 1.78
CA ILE A 12 -0.66 -0.27 1.08
C ILE A 12 -0.38 -0.43 -0.42
N GLY A 13 -0.83 -1.54 -1.01
CA GLY A 13 -0.76 -1.79 -2.44
C GLY A 13 -2.16 -1.82 -3.04
N LEU A 14 -2.43 -0.98 -4.04
CA LEU A 14 -3.72 -0.93 -4.73
C LEU A 14 -3.59 -1.36 -6.19
N HIS A 15 -4.40 -2.32 -6.60
CA HIS A 15 -4.56 -2.69 -8.00
C HIS A 15 -6.02 -3.05 -8.28
N THR A 16 -6.48 -2.72 -9.48
CA THR A 16 -7.82 -3.05 -9.97
C THR A 16 -7.70 -3.88 -11.23
N GLY A 17 -8.47 -4.95 -11.29
CA GLY A 17 -8.46 -5.89 -12.40
C GLY A 17 -9.48 -7.00 -12.18
N LYS A 18 -9.59 -7.90 -13.15
CA LYS A 18 -10.51 -9.04 -13.06
C LYS A 18 -10.02 -10.05 -12.02
N ALA A 19 -10.94 -10.61 -11.27
CA ALA A 19 -10.69 -11.69 -10.32
C ALA A 19 -11.89 -12.65 -10.29
N ILE A 20 -11.65 -13.88 -9.84
CA ILE A 20 -12.70 -14.86 -9.58
C ILE A 20 -13.04 -14.78 -8.09
N LEU A 21 -14.32 -14.63 -7.77
CA LEU A 21 -14.83 -14.69 -6.40
C LEU A 21 -15.47 -16.06 -6.15
N GLY A 22 -15.26 -16.63 -4.97
CA GLY A 22 -15.89 -17.89 -4.61
C GLY A 22 -15.54 -18.40 -3.21
N ASN A 23 -16.24 -19.45 -2.79
CA ASN A 23 -15.90 -20.16 -1.57
C ASN A 23 -14.74 -21.13 -1.84
N LEU A 24 -13.63 -20.95 -1.13
CA LEU A 24 -12.46 -21.80 -1.19
C LEU A 24 -12.23 -22.47 0.16
N GLY A 25 -11.96 -23.78 0.16
CA GLY A 25 -11.63 -24.50 1.39
C GLY A 25 -12.07 -25.95 1.39
N SER A 26 -12.03 -26.58 2.56
CA SER A 26 -12.50 -27.95 2.78
C SER A 26 -13.97 -27.96 3.21
N LYS A 27 -14.59 -29.14 3.23
CA LYS A 27 -15.97 -29.31 3.73
C LYS A 27 -16.20 -28.75 5.14
N THR A 28 -15.16 -28.65 5.96
CA THR A 28 -15.25 -28.20 7.36
C THR A 28 -14.78 -26.76 7.57
N LYS A 29 -14.13 -26.14 6.57
CA LYS A 29 -13.69 -24.74 6.63
C LYS A 29 -13.71 -24.15 5.23
N MET A 30 -14.67 -23.26 4.98
CA MET A 30 -14.84 -22.54 3.73
C MET A 30 -14.65 -21.05 3.97
N GLU A 31 -13.89 -20.38 3.10
CA GLU A 31 -13.67 -18.95 3.12
C GLU A 31 -14.12 -18.36 1.78
N TYR A 32 -14.97 -17.33 1.81
CA TYR A 32 -15.32 -16.57 0.61
C TYR A 32 -14.17 -15.62 0.28
N THR A 33 -13.54 -15.80 -0.88
CA THR A 33 -12.30 -15.09 -1.23
C THR A 33 -12.22 -14.77 -2.71
N ALA A 34 -11.29 -13.87 -3.06
CA ALA A 34 -10.95 -13.49 -4.42
C ALA A 34 -9.64 -14.18 -4.84
N ILE A 35 -9.60 -14.73 -6.05
CA ILE A 35 -8.44 -15.44 -6.61
C ILE A 35 -8.13 -14.89 -8.00
N GLY A 36 -6.85 -14.66 -8.27
CA GLY A 36 -6.37 -14.21 -9.57
C GLY A 36 -5.12 -13.33 -9.50
N ASP A 37 -4.60 -12.99 -10.68
CA ASP A 37 -3.43 -12.12 -10.83
C ASP A 37 -3.62 -10.75 -10.19
N THR A 38 -4.85 -10.23 -10.16
CA THR A 38 -5.18 -8.94 -9.54
C THR A 38 -4.78 -8.88 -8.06
N ILE A 39 -5.07 -9.93 -7.28
CA ILE A 39 -4.77 -10.01 -5.85
C ILE A 39 -3.25 -10.08 -5.64
N ASN A 40 -2.58 -10.93 -6.43
CA ASN A 40 -1.13 -11.06 -6.38
C ASN A 40 -0.41 -9.76 -6.77
N THR A 41 -0.96 -9.02 -7.72
CA THR A 41 -0.40 -7.73 -8.15
C THR A 41 -0.54 -6.68 -7.06
N ALA A 42 -1.71 -6.57 -6.42
CA ALA A 42 -1.91 -5.66 -5.29
C ALA A 42 -0.91 -5.97 -4.14
N ALA A 43 -0.72 -7.24 -3.80
CA ALA A 43 0.27 -7.65 -2.79
C ALA A 43 1.71 -7.26 -3.18
N ARG A 44 2.09 -7.43 -4.44
CA ARG A 44 3.42 -7.02 -4.92
C ARG A 44 3.62 -5.51 -4.92
N LEU A 45 2.58 -4.73 -5.24
CA LEU A 45 2.64 -3.28 -5.10
C LEU A 45 2.82 -2.85 -3.65
N GLN A 46 2.17 -3.55 -2.72
CA GLN A 46 2.39 -3.33 -1.29
C GLN A 46 3.86 -3.61 -0.93
N GLU A 47 4.45 -4.70 -1.42
CA GLU A 47 5.87 -4.99 -1.15
C GLU A 47 6.82 -3.89 -1.65
N LEU A 48 6.48 -3.21 -2.75
CA LEU A 48 7.26 -2.09 -3.27
C LEU A 48 7.32 -0.90 -2.31
N THR A 49 6.39 -0.74 -1.36
CA THR A 49 6.45 0.33 -0.36
C THR A 49 7.70 0.21 0.54
N LYS A 50 8.29 -0.98 0.63
CA LYS A 50 9.56 -1.19 1.35
C LYS A 50 10.76 -0.60 0.61
N GLN A 51 10.68 -0.51 -0.72
CA GLN A 51 11.70 0.08 -1.59
C GLN A 51 11.49 1.60 -1.71
N PHE A 52 10.24 2.03 -1.81
CA PHE A 52 9.81 3.43 -1.89
C PHE A 52 9.24 3.89 -0.54
N ARG A 53 10.13 4.03 0.45
CA ARG A 53 9.74 4.26 1.85
C ARG A 53 9.03 5.59 2.09
N GLU A 54 9.19 6.54 1.19
CA GLU A 54 8.52 7.82 1.18
C GLU A 54 7.06 7.73 0.70
N PHE A 55 6.62 6.59 0.16
CA PHE A 55 5.25 6.36 -0.30
C PHE A 55 4.59 5.20 0.49
N PRO A 56 3.78 5.50 1.53
CA PRO A 56 3.07 4.46 2.28
C PRO A 56 2.04 3.72 1.42
N LEU A 57 1.59 4.32 0.32
CA LEU A 57 0.66 3.71 -0.62
C LEU A 57 1.24 3.72 -2.02
N ILE A 58 1.22 2.56 -2.68
CA ILE A 58 1.56 2.42 -4.10
C ILE A 58 0.37 1.82 -4.85
N MET A 59 0.05 2.39 -6.00
CA MET A 59 -1.08 1.99 -6.84
C MET A 59 -0.68 1.78 -8.30
N SER A 60 -1.39 0.93 -9.01
CA SER A 60 -1.27 0.80 -10.46
C SER A 60 -1.92 1.97 -11.21
N ARG A 61 -1.55 2.18 -12.48
CA ARG A 61 -2.26 3.08 -13.41
C ARG A 61 -3.77 2.88 -13.42
N ASP A 62 -4.26 1.64 -13.45
CA ASP A 62 -5.70 1.36 -13.49
C ASP A 62 -6.46 1.95 -12.28
N VAL A 63 -5.82 1.96 -11.11
CA VAL A 63 -6.37 2.58 -9.90
C VAL A 63 -6.31 4.09 -10.03
N ARG A 64 -5.17 4.65 -10.44
CA ARG A 64 -4.99 6.10 -10.62
C ARG A 64 -6.02 6.69 -11.59
N ASP A 65 -6.26 6.01 -12.70
CA ASP A 65 -7.21 6.44 -13.74
C ASP A 65 -8.67 6.31 -13.27
N GLY A 66 -8.95 5.46 -12.28
CA GLY A 66 -10.26 5.32 -11.66
C GLY A 66 -10.58 6.35 -10.57
N ILE A 67 -9.61 7.18 -10.17
CA ILE A 67 -9.84 8.25 -9.18
C ILE A 67 -10.57 9.41 -9.87
N ASP A 68 -11.65 9.90 -9.26
CA ASP A 68 -12.39 11.09 -9.72
C ASP A 68 -11.42 12.27 -9.97
N PRO A 69 -11.36 12.86 -11.18
CA PRO A 69 -10.51 14.01 -11.49
C PRO A 69 -10.67 15.20 -10.53
N GLY A 70 -11.85 15.36 -9.89
CA GLY A 70 -12.11 16.42 -8.90
C GLY A 70 -11.56 16.13 -7.50
N HIS A 71 -10.95 14.97 -7.27
CA HIS A 71 -10.52 14.56 -5.94
C HIS A 71 -9.37 15.45 -5.41
N THR A 72 -9.58 16.05 -4.23
CA THR A 72 -8.66 17.04 -3.65
C THR A 72 -7.24 16.50 -3.38
N ARG A 73 -7.12 15.18 -3.19
CA ARG A 73 -5.85 14.51 -2.86
C ARG A 73 -4.98 14.13 -4.07
N HIS A 74 -5.37 14.48 -5.30
CA HIS A 74 -4.54 14.22 -6.49
C HIS A 74 -3.11 14.77 -6.38
N LYS A 75 -2.92 15.88 -5.64
CA LYS A 75 -1.61 16.51 -5.42
C LYS A 75 -0.59 15.61 -4.70
N GLY A 76 -1.06 14.63 -3.92
CA GLY A 76 -0.18 13.69 -3.23
C GLY A 76 0.26 12.50 -4.09
N ILE A 77 -0.19 12.41 -5.35
CA ILE A 77 0.11 11.29 -6.25
C ILE A 77 1.34 11.62 -7.10
N SER A 78 2.35 10.76 -7.07
CA SER A 78 3.58 10.86 -7.84
C SER A 78 3.75 9.67 -8.78
N ASN A 79 4.10 9.90 -10.04
CA ASN A 79 4.42 8.83 -10.98
C ASN A 79 5.80 8.23 -10.67
N LEU A 80 5.87 6.94 -10.40
CA LEU A 80 7.14 6.24 -10.13
C LEU A 80 7.65 5.47 -11.36
N GLY A 81 6.91 5.51 -12.48
CA GLY A 81 7.28 4.94 -13.76
C GLY A 81 6.88 3.47 -13.93
N LEU A 82 7.37 2.88 -15.02
CA LEU A 82 7.15 1.48 -15.36
C LEU A 82 7.99 0.55 -14.48
N ARG A 83 7.39 -0.52 -13.96
CA ARG A 83 8.07 -1.55 -13.17
C ARG A 83 7.69 -2.94 -13.65
N MET A 84 8.68 -3.82 -13.67
CA MET A 84 8.44 -5.24 -13.87
C MET A 84 7.93 -5.83 -12.57
N ILE A 85 6.71 -6.36 -12.60
CA ILE A 85 6.11 -7.03 -11.45
C ILE A 85 6.32 -8.52 -11.62
N ARG A 86 6.91 -9.18 -10.62
CA ARG A 86 7.18 -10.62 -10.65
C ARG A 86 5.90 -11.38 -11.04
N GLY A 87 5.98 -12.25 -12.03
CA GLY A 87 4.83 -13.05 -12.48
C GLY A 87 3.88 -12.35 -13.46
N LYS A 88 4.09 -11.05 -13.76
CA LYS A 88 3.49 -10.42 -14.94
C LYS A 88 4.42 -10.53 -16.14
N ARG A 89 3.82 -10.65 -17.33
CA ARG A 89 4.53 -10.59 -18.63
C ARG A 89 4.90 -9.17 -19.00
N ASP A 90 4.02 -8.22 -18.71
CA ASP A 90 4.17 -6.82 -19.07
C ASP A 90 4.58 -5.96 -17.86
N THR A 91 5.26 -4.85 -18.14
CA THR A 91 5.56 -3.83 -17.14
C THR A 91 4.28 -3.10 -16.73
N LEU A 92 4.15 -2.82 -15.44
CA LEU A 92 3.05 -2.05 -14.88
C LEU A 92 3.54 -0.65 -14.52
N GLU A 93 2.83 0.38 -14.95
CA GLU A 93 3.09 1.73 -14.47
C GLU A 93 2.45 1.93 -13.10
N ILE A 94 3.24 2.48 -12.18
CA ILE A 94 2.86 2.62 -10.79
C ILE A 94 2.99 4.06 -10.32
N PHE A 95 2.16 4.41 -9.33
CA PHE A 95 2.08 5.72 -8.72
C PHE A 95 2.19 5.55 -7.20
N GLY A 96 2.98 6.40 -6.57
CA GLY A 96 3.05 6.50 -5.11
C GLY A 96 2.10 7.59 -4.63
N PHE A 97 1.43 7.38 -3.51
CA PHE A 97 0.68 8.42 -2.81
C PHE A 97 1.35 8.71 -1.47
N ASN A 98 1.70 9.98 -1.27
CA ASN A 98 2.08 10.52 0.01
C ASN A 98 1.52 11.94 0.10
N ASN A 99 0.76 12.22 1.17
CA ASN A 99 0.27 13.56 1.44
C ASN A 99 0.88 14.05 2.76
N PRO A 100 1.85 14.99 2.70
CA PRO A 100 2.49 15.54 3.89
C PRO A 100 1.50 16.20 4.85
N GLU A 101 0.35 16.69 4.39
CA GLU A 101 -0.68 17.30 5.24
C GLU A 101 -1.41 16.28 6.13
N ASP A 102 -1.45 15.00 5.73
CA ASP A 102 -2.00 13.93 6.57
C ASP A 102 -1.03 13.48 7.66
N TYR A 103 0.27 13.79 7.48
CA TYR A 103 1.36 13.45 8.39
C TYR A 103 2.37 14.61 8.52
N PRO A 104 1.96 15.79 9.06
CA PRO A 104 2.78 17.00 9.08
C PRO A 104 4.07 16.88 9.93
N SER A 105 4.24 15.80 10.68
CA SER A 105 5.38 15.53 11.57
C SER A 105 6.23 14.32 11.17
N PHE A 106 6.14 13.81 9.94
CA PHE A 106 6.96 12.68 9.50
C PHE A 106 8.20 13.14 8.72
N ASP A 107 9.12 13.83 9.40
CA ASP A 107 10.47 14.00 8.87
C ASP A 107 11.25 12.67 9.05
N LEU A 108 11.43 11.96 7.93
CA LEU A 108 12.19 10.72 7.87
C LEU A 108 13.65 10.90 8.30
N ARG A 109 14.21 12.12 8.27
CA ARG A 109 15.59 12.40 8.69
C ARG A 109 15.72 12.52 10.21
N GLU A 110 14.78 13.19 10.88
CA GLU A 110 14.80 13.29 12.35
C GLU A 110 14.58 11.95 13.06
N TYR A 111 13.85 11.01 12.46
CA TYR A 111 13.55 9.70 13.06
C TYR A 111 14.73 8.72 13.12
N TYR A 112 15.72 8.83 12.22
CA TYR A 112 16.91 7.98 12.28
C TYR A 112 17.89 8.41 13.38
N ASP A 113 17.90 9.70 13.74
CA ASP A 113 18.82 10.27 14.73
C ASP A 113 18.16 10.59 16.09
N GLY A 114 16.83 10.77 16.14
CA GLY A 114 16.09 11.23 17.31
C GLY A 114 15.00 10.26 17.72
N GLY A 115 15.22 9.53 18.81
CA GLY A 115 14.23 8.62 19.37
C GLY A 115 12.90 9.29 19.73
N LEU A 116 11.83 8.77 19.10
CA LEU A 116 10.44 8.65 19.56
C LEU A 116 9.47 9.85 19.46
N VAL A 117 8.33 9.62 18.78
CA VAL A 117 6.96 9.72 19.36
C VAL A 117 5.93 8.89 18.53
N PRO A 118 4.97 8.18 19.17
CA PRO A 118 3.96 7.37 18.48
C PRO A 118 2.67 8.17 18.24
N MET A 119 1.98 7.94 17.12
CA MET A 119 0.72 8.63 16.78
C MET A 119 -0.55 7.76 16.92
N GLN A 120 -0.44 6.47 17.27
CA GLN A 120 -1.62 5.63 17.50
C GLN A 120 -1.35 4.55 18.57
N ILE A 121 -2.03 4.66 19.71
CA ILE A 121 -2.21 3.53 20.63
C ILE A 121 -3.43 2.77 20.11
N ILE A 122 -3.21 1.62 19.47
CA ILE A 122 -4.29 0.64 19.30
C ILE A 122 -4.35 -0.12 20.63
N SER A 123 -5.29 0.25 21.49
CA SER A 123 -5.68 -0.57 22.64
C SER A 123 -6.25 -1.87 22.09
N GLY A 124 -5.50 -2.96 22.25
CA GLY A 124 -6.04 -4.30 22.05
C GLY A 124 -7.24 -4.54 22.97
N VAL A 125 -8.21 -5.30 22.46
CA VAL A 125 -9.30 -5.88 23.25
C VAL A 125 -8.73 -6.89 24.25
#